data_AF-A0YXB7-F1
#
_entry.id   AF-A0YXB7-F1
#
_cell.length_a   1.000
_cell.length_b   1.000
_cell.length_c   1.000
_cell.angle_alpha   90.00
_cell.angle_beta   90.00
_cell.angle_gamma   90.00
#
_symmetry.space_group_name_H-M   'P 1'
#
loop_
_entity.id
_entity.type
_entity.pdbx_description
1 polymer ?
#
loop_
_entity_poly.entity_id
_entity_poly.type
_entity_poly.pdbx_seq_one_letter_code
_entity_poly.pdbx_strand_id
1 'polypeptide(L)'
;MEVQSLRASAFKFKGGQVYIAKCKEPLPIRWSRQLPKNCEPSTITVKLDPSGRWFISLRIDDPTNQKLEPVKKQIGIDLGITSLFTTSDGVKVSNPKHFNKLHKKLRLAQKSFNRKTKGSKNREKARVKVARIQAKIADTRRDHTHKLTTQLIRENQTIVIEDLAVKNMVKNHPYG
;
A
#
# COMPACT_ATOMS: atom_id res chain seq x y z
N MET A 1 -15.80 -6.45 2.65
CA MET A 1 -15.03 -5.55 1.77
C MET A 1 -15.84 -5.49 0.51
N GLU A 2 -16.27 -4.30 0.12
CA GLU A 2 -17.10 -4.12 -1.07
C GLU A 2 -16.23 -3.45 -2.13
N VAL A 3 -16.21 -4.04 -3.32
CA VAL A 3 -15.44 -3.54 -4.46
C VAL A 3 -16.37 -3.53 -5.65
N GLN A 4 -16.53 -2.36 -6.25
CA GLN A 4 -17.32 -2.17 -7.45
C GLN A 4 -16.41 -1.62 -8.54
N SER A 5 -16.32 -2.34 -9.66
CA SER A 5 -15.59 -1.88 -10.85
C SER A 5 -16.60 -1.34 -11.86
N LEU A 6 -16.38 -0.10 -12.32
CA LEU A 6 -17.24 0.61 -13.23
C LEU A 6 -16.45 0.95 -14.50
N ARG A 7 -16.94 0.47 -15.64
CA ARG A 7 -16.38 0.80 -16.97
C ARG A 7 -16.86 2.18 -17.43
N ALA A 8 -16.29 2.69 -18.52
CA ALA A 8 -16.53 4.02 -19.06
C ALA A 8 -18.02 4.41 -19.23
N SER A 9 -18.93 3.45 -19.45
CA SER A 9 -20.37 3.72 -19.53
C SER A 9 -21.04 4.07 -18.19
N ALA A 10 -20.40 3.75 -17.06
CA ALA A 10 -20.99 3.86 -15.72
C ALA A 10 -20.41 5.04 -14.90
N PHE A 11 -19.52 5.84 -15.49
CA PHE A 11 -19.01 7.06 -14.88
C PHE A 11 -18.68 8.11 -15.95
N LYS A 12 -18.52 9.38 -15.56
CA LYS A 12 -18.00 10.44 -16.42
C LYS A 12 -16.79 11.08 -15.73
N PHE A 13 -15.77 11.41 -16.51
CA PHE A 13 -14.63 12.19 -16.04
C PHE A 13 -14.61 13.52 -16.79
N LYS A 14 -14.77 14.64 -16.08
CA LYS A 14 -14.81 15.98 -16.69
C LYS A 14 -14.13 16.99 -15.78
N GLY A 15 -13.22 17.79 -16.32
CA GLY A 15 -12.54 18.85 -15.57
C GLY A 15 -11.78 18.34 -14.33
N GLY A 16 -11.21 17.13 -14.39
CA GLY A 16 -10.51 16.52 -13.25
C GLY A 16 -11.42 15.93 -12.17
N GLN A 17 -12.74 15.89 -12.39
CA GLN A 17 -13.71 15.36 -11.45
C GLN A 17 -14.35 14.06 -11.97
N VAL A 18 -14.70 13.18 -11.04
CA VAL A 18 -15.38 11.90 -11.34
C VAL A 18 -16.84 12.00 -10.95
N TYR A 19 -17.72 11.66 -11.88
CA TYR A 19 -19.17 11.55 -11.69
C TYR A 19 -19.55 10.08 -11.85
N ILE A 20 -20.30 9.52 -10.90
CA ILE A 20 -20.89 8.18 -11.07
C ILE A 20 -22.23 8.33 -11.82
N ALA A 21 -22.60 7.33 -12.61
CA ALA A 21 -23.91 7.28 -13.23
C ALA A 21 -25.02 7.54 -12.20
N LYS A 22 -25.99 8.40 -12.56
CA LYS A 22 -27.13 8.81 -11.71
C LYS A 22 -26.76 9.74 -10.52
N CYS A 23 -25.50 10.15 -10.37
CA CYS A 23 -25.11 11.24 -9.46
C CYS A 23 -25.00 12.55 -10.24
N LYS A 24 -25.68 13.60 -9.77
CA LYS A 24 -25.61 14.95 -10.36
C LYS A 24 -24.32 15.68 -9.97
N GLU A 25 -23.82 15.41 -8.78
CA GLU A 25 -22.61 16.02 -8.22
C GLU A 25 -21.39 15.11 -8.41
N PRO A 26 -20.18 15.70 -8.55
CA PRO A 26 -18.96 14.93 -8.59
C PRO A 26 -18.63 14.31 -7.22
N LEU A 27 -17.88 13.22 -7.23
CA LEU A 27 -17.37 12.63 -6.00
C LEU A 27 -16.36 13.59 -5.34
N PRO A 28 -16.48 13.83 -4.02
CA PRO A 28 -15.49 14.61 -3.27
C PRO A 28 -14.23 13.75 -3.06
N ILE A 29 -13.31 13.79 -4.02
CA ILE A 29 -12.10 12.98 -4.03
C ILE A 29 -10.90 13.80 -3.54
N ARG A 30 -10.20 13.28 -2.53
CA ARG A 30 -8.85 13.72 -2.21
C ARG A 30 -7.86 12.99 -3.11
N TRP A 31 -7.38 13.67 -4.14
CA TRP A 31 -6.42 13.11 -5.10
C TRP A 31 -5.05 12.85 -4.46
N SER A 32 -4.50 11.65 -4.70
CA SER A 32 -3.11 11.31 -4.33
C SER A 32 -2.09 11.82 -5.34
N ARG A 33 -2.50 11.94 -6.60
CA ARG A 33 -1.75 12.49 -7.74
C ARG A 33 -2.72 13.00 -8.78
N GLN A 34 -2.32 14.00 -9.54
CA GLN A 34 -3.05 14.40 -10.75
C GLN A 34 -2.85 13.36 -11.85
N LEU A 35 -3.82 13.27 -12.75
CA LEU A 35 -3.67 12.45 -13.96
C LEU A 35 -2.65 13.14 -14.89
N PRO A 36 -1.84 12.38 -15.64
CA PRO A 36 -1.00 12.94 -16.69
C PRO A 36 -1.85 13.69 -17.72
N LYS A 37 -1.23 14.66 -18.41
CA LYS A 37 -1.90 15.40 -19.49
C LYS A 37 -2.37 14.42 -20.57
N ASN A 38 -3.54 14.70 -21.15
CA ASN A 38 -4.14 13.91 -22.22
C ASN A 38 -4.43 12.44 -21.87
N CYS A 39 -4.44 12.07 -20.59
CA CYS A 39 -4.82 10.73 -20.14
C CYS A 39 -6.22 10.75 -19.53
N GLU A 40 -7.11 9.94 -20.09
CA GLU A 40 -8.45 9.73 -19.54
C GLU A 40 -8.58 8.35 -18.90
N PRO A 41 -9.33 8.23 -17.79
CA PRO A 41 -9.57 6.95 -17.15
C PRO A 41 -10.45 6.04 -18.01
N SER A 42 -10.00 4.80 -18.23
CA SER A 42 -10.77 3.76 -18.93
C SER A 42 -11.68 2.97 -17.98
N THR A 43 -11.31 2.89 -16.70
CA THR A 43 -12.07 2.18 -15.66
C THR A 43 -11.85 2.85 -14.32
N ILE A 44 -12.91 2.96 -13.52
CA ILE A 44 -12.81 3.33 -12.11
C ILE A 44 -13.17 2.12 -11.24
N THR A 45 -12.48 1.97 -10.12
CA THR A 45 -12.83 0.99 -9.10
C THR A 45 -13.04 1.71 -7.79
N VAL A 46 -14.23 1.55 -7.22
CA VAL A 46 -14.59 2.09 -5.91
C VAL A 46 -14.53 0.94 -4.90
N LYS A 47 -13.87 1.19 -3.77
CA LYS A 47 -13.64 0.19 -2.73
C LYS A 47 -13.92 0.76 -1.35
N LEU A 48 -14.72 0.05 -0.57
CA LEU A 48 -14.84 0.25 0.87
C LEU A 48 -13.99 -0.80 1.59
N ASP A 49 -12.96 -0.33 2.30
CA ASP A 49 -12.13 -1.21 3.11
C ASP A 49 -12.80 -1.56 4.47
N PRO A 50 -12.40 -2.64 5.13
CA PRO A 50 -12.98 -3.06 6.41
C PRO A 50 -12.82 -2.05 7.57
N SER A 51 -11.97 -1.03 7.41
CA SER A 51 -11.76 0.04 8.39
C SER A 51 -12.74 1.20 8.25
N GLY A 52 -13.53 1.20 7.16
CA GLY A 52 -14.54 2.20 6.83
C GLY A 52 -14.03 3.29 5.89
N ARG A 53 -12.93 3.05 5.16
CA ARG A 53 -12.36 4.04 4.23
C ARG A 53 -12.76 3.72 2.80
N TRP A 54 -13.20 4.76 2.10
CA TRP A 54 -13.46 4.71 0.67
C TRP A 54 -12.20 5.03 -0.13
N PHE A 55 -11.96 4.24 -1.16
CA PHE A 55 -10.91 4.45 -2.14
C PHE A 55 -11.52 4.44 -3.53
N ILE A 56 -10.99 5.29 -4.40
CA ILE A 56 -11.23 5.24 -5.83
C ILE A 56 -9.88 5.07 -6.54
N SER A 57 -9.80 4.12 -7.46
CA SER A 57 -8.65 3.95 -8.34
C SER A 57 -9.08 4.10 -9.78
N LEU A 58 -8.33 4.91 -10.52
CA LEU A 58 -8.56 5.19 -11.93
C LEU A 58 -7.49 4.46 -12.73
N ARG A 59 -7.91 3.57 -13.64
CA ARG A 59 -7.03 2.96 -14.62
C ARG A 59 -6.91 3.92 -15.81
N ILE A 60 -5.70 4.27 -16.18
CA ILE A 60 -5.38 5.10 -17.33
C ILE A 60 -4.32 4.38 -18.17
N ASP A 61 -4.31 4.65 -19.46
CA ASP A 61 -3.20 4.30 -20.35
C ASP A 61 -2.37 5.58 -20.55
N ASP A 62 -1.15 5.61 -20.02
CA ASP A 62 -0.24 6.75 -20.08
C ASP A 62 0.90 6.44 -21.05
N PRO A 63 0.93 7.05 -22.25
CA PRO A 63 1.98 6.81 -23.24
C PRO A 63 3.31 7.52 -22.89
N THR A 64 3.35 8.31 -21.81
CA THR A 64 4.53 9.10 -21.46
C THR A 64 5.69 8.19 -21.05
N ASN A 65 6.81 8.29 -21.77
CA ASN A 65 8.06 7.65 -21.39
C ASN A 65 8.99 8.69 -20.75
N GLN A 66 8.89 8.87 -19.43
CA GLN A 66 9.83 9.72 -18.69
C GLN A 66 11.10 8.92 -18.37
N LYS A 67 12.08 9.00 -19.27
CA LYS A 67 13.43 8.52 -18.97
C LYS A 67 14.05 9.46 -17.93
N LEU A 68 14.54 8.88 -16.83
CA LEU A 68 15.35 9.62 -15.88
C LEU A 68 16.75 9.84 -16.47
N GLU A 69 17.39 10.95 -16.08
CA GLU A 69 18.79 11.18 -16.43
C GLU A 69 19.67 10.04 -15.90
N PRO A 70 20.61 9.52 -16.70
CA PRO A 70 21.40 8.38 -16.31
C PRO A 70 22.33 8.72 -15.14
N VAL A 71 22.26 7.92 -14.08
CA VAL A 71 23.20 7.97 -12.96
C VAL A 71 24.33 6.96 -13.23
N LYS A 72 25.55 7.18 -12.72
CA LYS A 72 26.66 6.20 -12.86
C LYS A 72 26.71 5.17 -11.73
N LYS A 73 25.97 5.40 -10.64
CA LYS A 73 26.00 4.60 -9.41
C LYS A 73 25.31 3.26 -9.62
N GLN A 74 25.95 2.20 -9.13
CA GLN A 74 25.44 0.84 -9.12
C GLN A 74 25.45 0.33 -7.69
N ILE A 75 24.43 -0.43 -7.29
CA ILE A 75 24.29 -0.93 -5.92
C ILE A 75 23.80 -2.37 -5.89
N GLY A 76 24.47 -3.19 -5.08
CA GLY A 76 23.97 -4.51 -4.68
C GLY A 76 23.06 -4.38 -3.45
N ILE A 77 21.99 -5.16 -3.40
CA ILE A 77 21.06 -5.23 -2.27
C ILE A 77 21.00 -6.67 -1.76
N ASP A 78 21.39 -6.85 -0.49
CA ASP A 78 21.21 -8.07 0.29
C ASP A 78 19.96 -7.95 1.19
N LEU A 79 19.05 -8.91 1.07
CA LEU A 79 17.79 -8.96 1.82
C LEU A 79 17.93 -9.86 3.05
N GLY A 80 18.14 -9.27 4.24
CA GLY A 80 18.22 -10.02 5.49
C GLY A 80 16.86 -10.33 6.15
N ILE A 81 16.87 -11.21 7.16
CA ILE A 81 15.73 -11.43 8.08
C ILE A 81 15.68 -10.34 9.16
N THR A 82 16.86 -9.87 9.60
CA THR A 82 17.04 -8.90 10.68
C THR A 82 17.08 -7.44 10.20
N SER A 83 17.66 -7.17 9.02
CA SER A 83 17.56 -5.90 8.30
C SER A 83 16.59 -6.03 7.14
N LEU A 84 15.89 -4.95 6.79
CA LEU A 84 15.05 -4.91 5.60
C LEU A 84 15.88 -5.11 4.33
N PHE A 85 17.03 -4.42 4.26
CA PHE A 85 18.11 -4.73 3.33
C PHE A 85 19.44 -4.10 3.77
N THR A 86 20.54 -4.63 3.25
CA THR A 86 21.88 -4.06 3.33
C THR A 86 22.36 -3.79 1.92
N THR A 87 22.95 -2.63 1.67
CA THR A 87 23.51 -2.29 0.35
C THR A 87 25.00 -2.57 0.29
N SER A 88 25.54 -2.74 -0.92
CA SER A 88 26.98 -2.94 -1.16
C SER A 88 27.86 -1.76 -0.74
N ASP A 89 27.28 -0.55 -0.59
CA ASP A 89 27.96 0.64 -0.03
C ASP A 89 27.86 0.73 1.51
N GLY A 90 27.36 -0.32 2.17
CA GLY A 90 27.34 -0.46 3.62
C GLY A 90 26.11 0.12 4.32
N VAL A 91 25.13 0.66 3.59
CA VAL A 91 23.89 1.18 4.19
C VAL A 91 23.01 0.01 4.64
N LYS A 92 22.75 -0.04 5.94
CA LYS A 92 21.87 -1.05 6.56
C LYS A 92 20.52 -0.44 6.92
N VAL A 93 19.48 -0.80 6.17
CA VAL A 93 18.12 -0.39 6.48
C VAL A 93 17.50 -1.42 7.43
N SER A 94 17.34 -1.05 8.69
CA SER A 94 16.69 -1.92 9.68
C SER A 94 15.18 -2.01 9.46
N ASN A 95 14.56 -3.12 9.87
CA ASN A 95 13.10 -3.21 9.89
C ASN A 95 12.55 -2.21 10.94
N PRO A 96 11.67 -1.26 10.56
CA PRO A 96 11.23 -0.21 11.47
C PRO A 96 10.67 -0.73 12.80
N LYS A 97 11.37 -0.46 13.90
CA LYS A 97 10.95 -0.84 15.27
C LYS A 97 9.57 -0.25 15.66
N HIS A 98 9.12 0.80 14.98
CA HIS A 98 7.81 1.41 15.17
C HIS A 98 6.63 0.45 14.88
N PHE A 99 6.85 -0.63 14.12
CA PHE A 99 5.84 -1.67 13.93
C PHE A 99 5.49 -2.41 15.23
N ASN A 100 6.43 -2.55 16.17
CA ASN A 100 6.21 -3.32 17.41
C ASN A 100 5.10 -2.72 18.27
N LYS A 101 5.03 -1.38 18.36
CA LYS A 101 3.97 -0.68 19.10
C LYS A 101 2.59 -0.92 18.47
N LEU A 102 2.51 -0.90 17.13
CA LEU A 102 1.25 -1.15 16.42
C LEU A 102 0.84 -2.62 16.50
N HIS A 103 1.78 -3.56 16.41
CA HIS A 103 1.52 -4.99 16.58
C HIS A 103 1.06 -5.34 17.99
N LYS A 104 1.64 -4.72 19.03
CA LYS A 104 1.14 -4.86 20.41
C LYS A 104 -0.31 -4.36 20.53
N LYS A 105 -0.62 -3.20 19.95
CA LYS A 105 -2.00 -2.67 19.90
C LYS A 105 -2.94 -3.62 19.16
N LEU A 106 -2.51 -4.16 18.03
CA LEU A 106 -3.28 -5.13 17.24
C LEU A 106 -3.58 -6.39 18.05
N ARG A 107 -2.58 -6.97 18.72
CA ARG A 107 -2.74 -8.16 19.57
C ARG A 107 -3.79 -7.94 20.66
N LEU A 108 -3.73 -6.80 21.35
CA LEU A 108 -4.71 -6.45 22.39
C LEU A 108 -6.11 -6.25 21.82
N ALA A 109 -6.24 -5.56 20.68
CA ALA A 109 -7.52 -5.36 20.01
C ALA A 109 -8.12 -6.69 19.53
N GLN A 110 -7.31 -7.60 18.99
CA GLN A 110 -7.72 -8.92 18.54
C GLN A 110 -8.21 -9.78 19.71
N LYS A 111 -7.47 -9.78 20.83
CA LYS A 111 -7.88 -10.46 22.08
C LYS A 111 -9.21 -9.93 22.59
N SER A 112 -9.40 -8.62 22.57
CA SER A 112 -10.68 -8.01 22.94
C SER A 112 -11.80 -8.42 21.97
N PHE A 113 -11.56 -8.44 20.66
CA PHE A 113 -12.54 -8.82 19.65
C PHE A 113 -12.99 -10.28 19.79
N ASN A 114 -12.05 -11.20 20.00
CA ASN A 114 -12.32 -12.63 20.13
C ASN A 114 -13.18 -12.95 21.37
N ARG A 115 -13.07 -12.14 22.44
CA ARG A 115 -13.86 -12.28 23.66
C ARG A 115 -15.29 -11.74 23.55
N LYS A 116 -15.65 -11.03 22.47
CA LYS A 116 -17.00 -10.48 22.31
C LYS A 116 -17.94 -11.51 21.69
N THR A 117 -19.20 -11.51 22.14
CA THR A 117 -20.27 -12.37 21.62
C THR A 117 -20.46 -12.19 20.12
N LYS A 118 -20.48 -13.30 19.38
CA LYS A 118 -20.76 -13.33 17.93
C LYS A 118 -22.08 -12.60 17.63
N GLY A 119 -22.14 -11.85 16.54
CA GLY A 119 -23.31 -11.06 16.14
C GLY A 119 -23.61 -9.79 16.97
N SER A 120 -23.00 -9.60 18.14
CA SER A 120 -23.27 -8.42 18.95
C SER A 120 -22.75 -7.11 18.32
N LYS A 121 -23.47 -6.00 18.54
CA LYS A 121 -23.03 -4.64 18.14
C LYS A 121 -21.65 -4.29 18.72
N ASN A 122 -21.33 -4.79 19.91
CA ASN A 122 -20.03 -4.58 20.55
C ASN A 122 -18.89 -5.33 19.83
N ARG A 123 -19.16 -6.54 19.33
CA ARG A 123 -18.20 -7.27 18.50
C ARG A 123 -17.95 -6.56 17.18
N GLU A 124 -18.99 -5.99 16.58
CA GLU A 124 -18.85 -5.21 15.34
C GLU A 124 -17.98 -3.97 15.54
N LYS A 125 -18.19 -3.21 16.61
CA LYS A 125 -17.30 -2.09 17.00
C LYS A 125 -15.84 -2.55 17.18
N ALA A 126 -15.63 -3.71 17.81
CA ALA A 126 -14.30 -4.27 18.01
C ALA A 126 -13.65 -4.74 16.69
N ARG A 127 -14.44 -5.30 15.76
CA ARG A 127 -14.01 -5.69 14.40
C ARG A 127 -13.47 -4.49 13.64
N VAL A 128 -14.21 -3.38 13.63
CA VAL A 128 -13.80 -2.13 12.97
C VAL A 128 -12.52 -1.58 13.60
N LYS A 129 -12.38 -1.65 14.94
CA LYS A 129 -11.15 -1.24 15.64
C LYS A 129 -9.94 -2.05 15.20
N VAL A 130 -10.08 -3.38 15.10
CA VAL A 130 -9.03 -4.27 14.56
C VAL A 130 -8.67 -3.84 13.13
N ALA A 131 -9.67 -3.67 12.26
CA ALA A 131 -9.47 -3.30 10.87
C ALA A 131 -8.73 -1.96 10.72
N ARG A 132 -9.04 -0.96 11.55
CA ARG A 132 -8.34 0.34 11.57
C ARG A 132 -6.86 0.20 11.95
N ILE A 133 -6.54 -0.67 12.92
CA ILE A 133 -5.14 -0.90 13.32
C ILE A 133 -4.39 -1.63 12.21
N GLN A 134 -5.00 -2.66 11.59
CA GLN A 134 -4.40 -3.38 10.46
C GLN A 134 -4.18 -2.45 9.26
N ALA A 135 -5.14 -1.60 8.93
CA ALA A 135 -5.02 -0.56 7.91
C ALA A 135 -3.81 0.36 8.19
N LYS A 136 -3.68 0.87 9.42
CA LYS A 136 -2.55 1.72 9.81
C LYS A 136 -1.20 1.02 9.66
N ILE A 137 -1.10 -0.27 10.02
CA ILE A 137 0.11 -1.06 9.83
C ILE A 137 0.44 -1.20 8.35
N ALA A 138 -0.55 -1.55 7.53
CA ALA A 138 -0.37 -1.72 6.09
C ALA A 138 0.07 -0.41 5.41
N ASP A 139 -0.53 0.72 5.78
CA ASP A 139 -0.19 2.02 5.21
C ASP A 139 1.21 2.48 5.64
N THR A 140 1.58 2.26 6.90
CA THR A 140 2.93 2.58 7.39
C THR A 140 3.99 1.74 6.69
N ARG A 141 3.71 0.44 6.46
CA ARG A 141 4.59 -0.44 5.69
C ARG A 141 4.74 0.04 4.25
N ARG A 142 3.62 0.34 3.59
CA ARG A 142 3.60 0.81 2.20
C ARG A 142 4.37 2.12 2.03
N ASP A 143 4.16 3.09 2.92
CA ASP A 143 4.88 4.37 2.91
C ASP A 143 6.40 4.17 3.05
N HIS A 144 6.82 3.35 4.02
CA HIS A 144 8.23 3.06 4.22
C HIS A 144 8.85 2.38 3.00
N THR A 145 8.20 1.35 2.44
CA THR A 145 8.68 0.67 1.24
C THR A 145 8.77 1.63 0.06
N HIS A 146 7.75 2.46 -0.21
CA HIS A 146 7.79 3.39 -1.34
C HIS A 146 8.88 4.45 -1.20
N LYS A 147 9.14 4.96 0.01
CA LYS A 147 10.22 5.93 0.23
C LYS A 147 11.58 5.30 -0.09
N LEU A 148 11.80 4.08 0.39
CA LEU A 148 13.04 3.36 0.14
C LEU A 148 13.23 3.01 -1.33
N THR A 149 12.20 2.47 -1.99
CA THR A 149 12.32 2.13 -3.41
C THR A 149 12.49 3.36 -4.28
N THR A 150 11.80 4.46 -3.96
CA THR A 150 11.98 5.75 -4.67
C THR A 150 13.39 6.27 -4.50
N GLN A 151 13.94 6.19 -3.29
CA GLN A 151 15.32 6.58 -3.02
C GLN A 151 16.30 5.73 -3.83
N LEU A 152 16.16 4.40 -3.77
CA LEU A 152 17.03 3.46 -4.49
C LEU A 152 17.03 3.71 -6.00
N ILE A 153 15.85 3.91 -6.60
CA ILE A 153 15.71 4.15 -8.04
C ILE A 153 16.30 5.51 -8.44
N ARG A 154 16.13 6.55 -7.61
CA ARG A 154 16.66 7.89 -7.94
C ARG A 154 18.16 8.00 -7.79
N GLU A 155 18.75 7.24 -6.87
CA GLU A 155 20.17 7.33 -6.54
C GLU A 155 21.03 6.34 -7.33
N ASN A 156 20.45 5.32 -7.97
CA ASN A 156 21.19 4.23 -8.60
C ASN A 156 20.61 3.89 -9.98
N GLN A 157 21.49 3.72 -10.95
CA GLN A 157 21.13 3.34 -12.31
C GLN A 157 20.99 1.84 -12.49
N THR A 158 21.80 1.07 -11.75
CA THR A 158 21.76 -0.39 -11.72
C THR A 158 21.56 -0.84 -10.29
N ILE A 159 20.55 -1.68 -10.08
CA ILE A 159 20.27 -2.32 -8.80
C ILE A 159 20.39 -3.82 -9.03
N VAL A 160 21.34 -4.45 -8.34
CA VAL A 160 21.52 -5.90 -8.35
C VAL A 160 20.92 -6.45 -7.07
N ILE A 161 20.05 -7.46 -7.19
CA ILE A 161 19.39 -8.11 -6.05
C ILE A 161 19.81 -9.57 -6.07
N GLU A 162 20.24 -10.08 -4.92
CA GLU A 162 20.54 -11.51 -4.79
C GLU A 162 19.26 -12.35 -4.93
N ASP A 163 19.34 -13.49 -5.62
CA ASP A 163 18.23 -14.42 -5.78
C ASP A 163 17.97 -15.18 -4.47
N LEU A 164 17.35 -14.50 -3.52
CA LEU A 164 17.07 -15.05 -2.20
C LEU A 164 15.64 -15.60 -2.16
N ALA A 165 15.51 -16.89 -1.88
CA ALA A 165 14.24 -17.50 -1.53
C ALA A 165 13.83 -17.10 -0.09
N VAL A 166 13.50 -15.82 0.13
CA VAL A 166 13.14 -15.23 1.45
C VAL A 166 12.05 -16.05 2.17
N LYS A 167 11.14 -16.68 1.41
CA LYS A 167 10.10 -17.58 1.95
C LYS A 167 10.67 -18.79 2.71
N ASN A 168 11.83 -19.32 2.30
CA ASN A 168 12.47 -20.47 2.92
C ASN A 168 13.23 -20.06 4.19
N MET A 169 13.73 -18.84 4.25
CA MET A 169 14.45 -18.31 5.41
C MET A 169 13.52 -18.02 6.60
N VAL A 170 12.26 -17.64 6.35
CA VAL A 170 11.26 -17.40 7.41
C VAL A 170 10.73 -18.70 8.04
N LYS A 171 10.87 -19.85 7.37
CA LYS A 171 10.37 -21.15 7.84
C LYS A 171 11.34 -21.92 8.75
N ASN A 172 12.62 -21.56 8.77
CA ASN A 172 13.58 -22.17 9.67
C ASN A 172 13.50 -21.52 11.06
N HIS A 173 12.49 -21.92 11.83
CA HIS A 173 12.62 -21.91 13.28
C HIS A 173 13.43 -23.17 13.65
N PRO A 174 14.71 -23.08 14.06
CA PRO A 174 15.29 -24.18 14.79
C PRO A 174 14.48 -24.34 16.08
N TYR A 175 14.11 -25.58 16.38
CA TYR A 175 13.41 -25.97 17.60
C TYR A 175 13.99 -25.26 18.84
N GLY A 176 13.09 -24.78 19.69
CA GLY A 176 13.37 -24.23 21.02
C GLY A 176 12.10 -24.23 21.84
#